data_AF-Q4L5G5-F1
#
_entry.id   AF-Q4L5G5-F1
#
_cell.length_a   1.000
_cell.length_b   1.000
_cell.length_c   1.000
_cell.angle_alpha   90.00
_cell.angle_beta   90.00
_cell.angle_gamma   90.00
#
_symmetry.space_group_name_H-M   'P 1'
#
loop_
_entity.id
_entity.type
_entity.pdbx_description
1 polymer ?
#
loop_
_entity_poly.entity_id
_entity_poly.type
_entity_poly.pdbx_seq_one_letter_code
_entity_poly.pdbx_strand_id
1 'polypeptide(L)' 'MDKNLFDKKFDELKEFLEVELNVESDYFKETQQKFYEFNPEMSEDMNFYLSLYELNKKYSQSIAYNTAMLLLQDDEQNH' A
#
# COMPACT_ATOMS: atom_id res chain seq x y z
N MET A 1 6.60 10.03 21.41
CA MET A 1 6.95 10.50 20.06
C MET A 1 7.08 12.03 19.94
N ASP A 2 8.21 12.54 19.44
CA ASP A 2 8.35 13.94 18.99
C ASP A 2 7.39 14.19 17.81
N LYS A 3 6.51 15.20 17.93
CA LYS A 3 5.53 15.54 16.91
C LYS A 3 6.17 15.78 15.53
N ASN A 4 7.33 16.42 15.49
CA ASN A 4 8.04 16.70 14.24
C ASN A 4 8.56 15.41 13.58
N LEU A 5 8.95 14.41 14.37
CA LEU A 5 9.39 13.11 13.87
C LEU A 5 8.22 12.30 13.31
N PHE A 6 7.08 12.31 14.01
CA PHE A 6 5.85 11.68 13.53
C PHE A 6 5.38 12.30 12.21
N ASP A 7 5.25 13.63 12.16
CA ASP A 7 4.76 14.34 10.98
C ASP A 7 5.65 14.05 9.76
N LYS A 8 6.98 14.09 9.94
CA LYS A 8 7.94 13.73 8.89
C LYS A 8 7.79 12.28 8.41
N LYS A 9 7.65 11.32 9.33
CA LYS A 9 7.51 9.89 9.00
C LYS A 9 6.18 9.60 8.32
N PHE A 10 5.13 10.31 8.71
CA PHE A 10 3.83 10.24 8.09
C PHE A 10 3.86 10.80 6.66
N ASP A 11 4.51 11.95 6.43
CA ASP A 11 4.67 12.53 5.11
C ASP A 11 5.50 11.63 4.18
N GLU A 12 6.62 11.07 4.66
CA GLU A 12 7.42 10.08 3.91
C GLU A 12 6.60 8.84 3.53
N LEU A 13 5.79 8.32 4.47
CA LEU A 13 4.89 7.20 4.22
C LEU A 13 3.82 7.58 3.20
N LYS A 14 3.22 8.76 3.31
CA LYS A 14 2.18 9.23 2.41
C LYS A 14 2.70 9.31 0.97
N GLU A 15 3.85 9.94 0.75
CA GLU A 15 4.47 10.03 -0.59
C GLU A 15 4.76 8.64 -1.16
N PHE A 16 5.31 7.73 -0.34
CA PHE A 16 5.53 6.34 -0.75
C PHE A 16 4.23 5.66 -1.20
N LEU A 17 3.15 5.82 -0.42
CA LEU A 17 1.86 5.20 -0.75
C LEU A 17 1.25 5.82 -2.03
N GLU A 18 1.41 7.12 -2.26
CA GLU A 18 0.92 7.79 -3.48
C GLU A 18 1.63 7.28 -4.76
N VAL A 19 2.92 6.96 -4.67
CA VAL A 19 3.71 6.45 -5.79
C VAL A 19 3.48 4.96 -6.02
N GLU A 20 3.57 4.16 -4.96
CA GLU A 20 3.57 2.69 -5.09
C GLU A 20 2.16 2.10 -5.21
N LEU A 21 1.15 2.83 -4.76
CA LEU A 21 -0.22 2.33 -4.60
C LEU A 21 -1.24 3.18 -5.36
N ASN A 22 -0.88 3.57 -6.58
CA ASN A 22 -1.80 4.11 -7.57
C ASN A 22 -2.06 3.10 -8.70
N VAL A 23 -3.05 3.38 -9.54
CA VAL A 23 -3.44 2.51 -10.67
C VAL A 23 -2.42 2.50 -11.81
N GLU A 24 -1.46 3.41 -11.81
CA GLU A 24 -0.35 3.43 -12.77
C GLU A 24 0.87 2.64 -12.27
N SER A 25 0.84 2.14 -11.02
CA SER A 25 1.97 1.43 -10.41
C SER A 25 2.20 0.07 -11.05
N ASP A 26 3.46 -0.38 -11.01
CA ASP A 26 3.83 -1.69 -11.54
C ASP A 26 3.07 -2.81 -10.84
N TYR A 27 2.82 -2.67 -9.54
CA TYR A 27 2.01 -3.63 -8.78
C TYR A 27 0.58 -3.75 -9.33
N PHE A 28 -0.08 -2.65 -9.68
CA PHE A 28 -1.43 -2.69 -10.24
C PHE A 28 -1.43 -3.37 -11.62
N LYS A 29 -0.50 -2.99 -12.50
CA LYS A 29 -0.37 -3.56 -13.85
C LYS A 29 -0.06 -5.06 -13.82
N GLU A 30 0.87 -5.48 -12.96
CA GLU A 30 1.17 -6.91 -12.76
C GLU A 30 -0.03 -7.68 -12.21
N THR A 31 -0.82 -7.05 -11.33
CA THR A 31 -2.03 -7.68 -10.77
C THR A 31 -3.09 -7.88 -11.87
N GLN A 32 -3.27 -6.88 -12.73
CA GLN A 32 -4.17 -7.01 -13.89
C GLN A 32 -3.73 -8.13 -14.83
N GLN A 33 -2.42 -8.22 -15.09
CA GLN A 33 -1.86 -9.27 -15.93
C GLN A 33 -2.10 -10.66 -15.32
N LYS A 34 -1.86 -10.83 -14.01
CA LYS A 34 -2.12 -12.10 -13.31
C LYS A 34 -3.59 -12.53 -13.37
N PHE A 35 -4.52 -11.58 -13.27
CA PHE A 35 -5.94 -11.91 -13.41
C PHE A 35 -6.32 -12.33 -14.83
N TYR A 36 -5.72 -11.72 -15.86
CA TYR A 36 -5.90 -12.17 -17.24
C TYR A 36 -5.27 -13.54 -17.51
N GLU A 37 -4.09 -13.80 -16.96
CA GLU A 37 -3.44 -15.11 -17.06
C GLU A 37 -4.28 -16.21 -16.38
N PHE A 38 -4.94 -15.88 -15.27
CA PHE A 38 -5.83 -16.79 -14.55
C PHE A 38 -7.17 -17.01 -15.26
N ASN A 39 -7.78 -15.94 -15.80
CA ASN A 39 -9.01 -16.01 -16.56
C ASN A 39 -8.96 -15.06 -17.78
N PRO A 40 -8.57 -15.59 -18.97
CA PRO A 40 -8.47 -14.78 -20.19
C PRO A 40 -9.80 -14.20 -20.69
N GLU A 41 -10.94 -14.76 -20.26
CA GLU A 41 -12.28 -14.29 -20.64
C GLU A 41 -12.85 -13.26 -19.65
N MET A 42 -12.07 -12.86 -18.63
CA MET A 42 -12.49 -11.84 -17.66
C MET A 42 -12.74 -10.49 -18.36
N SER A 43 -13.85 -9.84 -18.03
CA SER A 43 -14.10 -8.48 -18.53
C SER A 43 -13.09 -7.49 -17.96
N GLU A 44 -12.76 -6.46 -18.75
CA GLU A 44 -11.84 -5.40 -18.34
C GLU A 44 -12.28 -4.73 -17.03
N ASP A 45 -13.59 -4.47 -16.87
CA ASP A 45 -14.17 -3.89 -15.66
C ASP A 45 -13.92 -4.78 -14.43
N MET A 46 -14.21 -6.09 -14.55
CA MET A 46 -14.03 -7.01 -13.42
C MET A 46 -12.56 -7.12 -13.04
N ASN A 47 -11.66 -7.17 -14.04
CA ASN A 47 -10.23 -7.19 -13.80
C ASN A 47 -9.77 -5.90 -13.10
N PHE A 48 -10.23 -4.74 -13.58
CA PHE A 48 -9.92 -3.44 -12.98
C PHE A 48 -10.35 -3.39 -11.50
N TYR A 49 -11.59 -3.76 -11.19
CA TYR A 49 -12.09 -3.70 -9.81
C TYR A 49 -11.40 -4.72 -8.87
N LEU A 50 -11.10 -5.93 -9.35
CA LEU A 50 -10.34 -6.91 -8.57
C LEU A 50 -8.90 -6.45 -8.31
N SER A 51 -8.26 -5.86 -9.32
CA SER A 51 -6.93 -5.29 -9.20
C SER A 51 -6.91 -4.11 -8.24
N LEU A 52 -7.95 -3.26 -8.28
CA LEU A 52 -8.12 -2.14 -7.37
C LEU A 52 -8.34 -2.63 -5.93
N TYR A 53 -9.06 -3.73 -5.75
CA TYR A 53 -9.24 -4.36 -4.44
C TYR A 53 -7.91 -4.85 -3.86
N GLU A 54 -7.07 -5.56 -4.63
CA GLU A 54 -5.76 -6.00 -4.15
C GLU A 54 -4.80 -4.83 -3.89
N LEU A 55 -4.86 -3.76 -4.71
CA LEU A 55 -4.14 -2.51 -4.45
C LEU A 55 -4.50 -1.90 -3.09
N ASN A 56 -5.80 -1.77 -2.81
CA ASN A 56 -6.29 -1.21 -1.55
C ASN A 56 -5.95 -2.08 -0.33
N LYS A 57 -5.92 -3.40 -0.51
CA LYS A 57 -5.48 -4.34 0.52
C LYS A 57 -3.99 -4.14 0.84
N LYS A 58 -3.15 -4.01 -0.18
CA LYS A 58 -1.72 -3.72 -0.01
C LYS A 58 -1.51 -2.37 0.69
N TYR A 59 -2.29 -1.34 0.33
CA TYR A 59 -2.30 -0.05 1.01
C TYR A 59 -2.61 -0.16 2.51
N SER A 60 -3.67 -0.88 2.84
CA SER A 60 -4.09 -1.08 4.23
C SER A 60 -3.02 -1.83 5.05
N GLN A 61 -2.38 -2.85 4.45
CA GLN A 61 -1.29 -3.59 5.07
C GLN A 61 -0.04 -2.74 5.28
N SER A 62 0.36 -1.93 4.29
CA SER A 62 1.50 -1.04 4.40
C SER A 62 1.31 0.00 5.50
N ILE A 63 0.12 0.60 5.62
CA ILE A 63 -0.18 1.51 6.73
C ILE A 63 -0.10 0.80 8.08
N ALA A 64 -0.74 -0.37 8.21
CA ALA A 64 -0.76 -1.12 9.47
C ALA A 64 0.67 -1.50 9.91
N TYR A 65 1.49 -1.99 8.98
CA TYR A 65 2.88 -2.34 9.25
C TYR A 65 3.71 -1.13 9.68
N ASN A 66 3.66 -0.03 8.93
CA ASN A 66 4.44 1.17 9.27
C ASN A 66 3.98 1.80 10.59
N THR A 67 2.68 1.79 10.86
CA THR A 67 2.14 2.26 12.15
C THR A 67 2.64 1.38 13.30
N ALA A 68 2.62 0.06 13.15
CA ALA A 68 3.13 -0.86 14.16
C ALA A 68 4.64 -0.67 14.43
N MET A 69 5.44 -0.48 13.37
CA MET A 69 6.87 -0.22 13.49
C MET A 69 7.17 1.09 14.24
N LEU A 70 6.41 2.16 13.97
CA LEU A 70 6.55 3.43 14.67
C LEU A 70 6.22 3.31 16.17
N LEU A 71 5.18 2.54 16.52
CA LEU A 71 4.81 2.28 17.91
C LEU A 71 5.92 1.51 18.66
N LEU A 72 6.49 0.47 18.03
CA LEU A 72 7.58 -0.32 18.62
C LEU A 72 8.84 0.52 18.85
N GLN A 73 9.18 1.44 17.94
CA GLN A 73 10.33 2.33 18.10
C GLN A 73 10.15 3.34 19.25
N ASP A 74 8.93 3.81 19.51
CA ASP A 74 8.65 4.70 20.65
C ASP A 74 8.78 3.92 21.98
N ASP A 75 8.36 2.66 22.02
CA ASP A 75 8.52 1.80 23.20
C ASP A 75 10.01 1.49 23.49
N GLU A 76 10.83 1.24 22.47
CA GLU A 76 12.27 0.99 22.61
C GLU A 76 13.08 2.22 23.02
N GLN A 77 12.66 3.43 22.65
CA GLN A 77 13.34 4.69 23.01
C GLN A 77 12.98 5.22 24.42
N ASN A 78 11.87 4.76 24.99
CA ASN A 78 11.41 5.17 26.32
C ASN A 78 11.86 4.21 27.45
N HIS A 79 12.72 3.23 27.14
CA HIS A 79 13.34 2.29 28.07
C HIS A 79 14.87 2.46 28.13
#